data_AF-A0A4R8DTN2-F1
#
_entry.id   AF-A0A4R8DTN2-F1
#
_cell.length_a   1.000
_cell.length_b   1.000
_cell.length_c   1.000
_cell.angle_alpha   90.00
_cell.angle_beta   90.00
_cell.angle_gamma   90.00
#
_symmetry.space_group_name_H-M   'P 1'
#
loop_
_entity.id
_entity.type
_entity.pdbx_description
1 polymer ?
#
loop_
_entity_poly.entity_id
_entity_poly.type
_entity_poly.pdbx_seq_one_letter_code
_entity_poly.pdbx_strand_id
1 'polypeptide(L)'
;MSNEHTDPQKWLDYLDGKLPEEEARRLEAEIAKSEFLREALEGLRPFAGKGEALRKTTRELNQRLHQQLAPAKRARRTPLAVPLLWVVVALLVILAVILLGYYFYTRKG
;
A
#
# COMPACT_ATOMS: atom_id res chain seq x y z
N MET A 1 -14.12 25.09 11.22
CA MET A 1 -12.66 25.01 11.40
C MET A 1 -12.04 24.97 10.01
N SER A 2 -11.70 26.13 9.46
CA SER A 2 -11.03 26.19 8.16
C SER A 2 -9.60 25.74 8.38
N ASN A 3 -9.28 24.53 7.93
CA ASN A 3 -7.90 24.06 7.94
C ASN A 3 -7.13 24.93 6.95
N GLU A 4 -6.35 25.87 7.47
CA GLU A 4 -5.36 26.66 6.74
C GLU A 4 -4.21 25.71 6.34
N HIS A 5 -4.53 24.75 5.46
CA HIS A 5 -3.53 23.91 4.82
C HIS A 5 -2.91 24.74 3.70
N THR A 6 -2.05 25.67 4.08
CA THR A 6 -1.16 26.31 3.11
C THR A 6 -0.31 25.20 2.49
N ASP A 7 -0.43 25.03 1.17
CA ASP A 7 0.23 23.96 0.42
C ASP A 7 1.74 23.94 0.74
N PRO A 8 2.31 22.84 1.25
CA PRO A 8 3.74 22.72 1.50
C PRO A 8 4.61 23.10 0.29
N GLN A 9 4.07 22.95 -0.92
CA GLN A 9 4.72 23.38 -2.14
C GLN A 9 4.95 24.90 -2.16
N LYS A 10 3.95 25.69 -1.74
CA LYS A 10 4.01 27.15 -1.73
C LYS A 10 5.13 27.66 -0.79
N TRP A 11 5.43 26.92 0.27
CA TRP A 11 6.44 27.30 1.26
C TRP A 11 7.85 27.04 0.73
N LEU A 12 8.01 25.92 0.03
CA LEU A 12 9.26 25.62 -0.68
C LEU A 12 9.50 26.62 -1.82
N ASP A 13 8.47 26.98 -2.57
CA ASP A 13 8.57 27.97 -3.65
C ASP A 13 8.89 29.37 -3.10
N TYR A 14 8.37 29.72 -1.92
CA TYR A 14 8.76 30.94 -1.18
C TYR A 14 10.22 30.90 -0.73
N LEU A 15 10.68 29.79 -0.13
CA LEU A 15 12.09 29.60 0.28
C LEU A 15 13.05 29.61 -0.92
N ASP A 16 12.61 29.15 -2.09
CA ASP A 16 13.36 29.14 -3.34
C ASP A 16 13.30 30.49 -4.08
N GLY A 17 12.55 31.49 -3.60
CA GLY A 17 12.38 32.78 -4.25
C GLY A 17 11.59 32.75 -5.57
N LYS A 18 10.78 31.70 -5.77
CA LYS A 18 9.97 31.48 -7.00
C LYS A 18 8.55 32.06 -6.90
N LEU A 19 8.15 32.54 -5.72
CA LEU A 19 6.83 33.13 -5.50
C LEU A 19 6.78 34.58 -6.03
N PRO A 20 5.67 35.02 -6.64
CA PRO A 20 5.45 36.42 -6.97
C PRO A 20 5.50 37.30 -5.71
N GLU A 21 6.03 38.52 -5.83
CA GLU A 21 6.27 39.43 -4.70
C GLU A 21 4.99 39.75 -3.90
N GLU A 22 3.86 39.91 -4.58
CA GLU A 22 2.53 40.10 -3.97
C GLU A 22 2.11 38.91 -3.08
N GLU A 23 2.41 37.69 -3.52
CA GLU A 23 2.06 36.47 -2.78
C GLU A 23 3.02 36.21 -1.62
N ALA A 24 4.31 36.52 -1.82
CA ALA A 24 5.33 36.44 -0.78
C ALA A 24 4.98 37.35 0.40
N ARG A 25 4.60 38.61 0.13
CA ARG A 25 4.15 39.57 1.16
C ARG A 25 2.93 39.08 1.95
N ARG A 26 1.95 38.45 1.29
CA ARG A 26 0.79 37.86 1.96
C ARG A 26 1.20 36.72 2.89
N LEU A 27 2.08 35.83 2.41
CA LEU A 27 2.60 34.72 3.20
C LEU A 27 3.44 35.22 4.39
N GLU A 28 4.25 36.26 4.22
CA GLU A 28 4.98 36.90 5.31
C GLU A 28 4.04 37.45 6.39
N ALA A 29 2.90 38.04 6.01
CA ALA A 29 1.89 38.50 6.95
C ALA A 29 1.19 37.35 7.71
N GLU A 30 1.00 36.20 7.07
CA GLU A 30 0.49 34.97 7.71
C GLU A 30 1.52 34.37 8.67
N ILE A 31 2.78 34.25 8.24
CA ILE A 31 3.90 33.78 9.07
C ILE A 31 4.10 34.71 10.27
N ALA A 32 3.92 36.03 10.11
CA ALA A 32 4.03 36.97 11.22
C ALA A 32 2.95 36.78 12.29
N LYS A 33 1.77 36.27 11.91
CA LYS A 33 0.64 36.04 12.82
C LYS A 33 0.67 34.69 13.51
N SER A 34 1.45 33.73 13.01
CA SER A 34 1.49 32.36 13.53
C SER A 34 2.91 31.94 13.90
N GLU A 35 3.13 31.76 15.21
CA GLU A 35 4.36 31.21 15.76
C GLU A 35 4.64 29.79 15.23
N PHE A 36 3.59 28.98 15.08
CA PHE A 36 3.68 27.63 14.50
C PHE A 36 4.20 27.66 13.05
N LEU A 37 3.69 28.58 12.22
CA LEU A 37 4.15 28.70 10.83
C LEU A 37 5.62 29.15 10.77
N ARG A 38 6.05 30.04 11.68
CA ARG A 38 7.46 30.45 11.79
C ARG A 38 8.37 29.28 12.11
N GLU A 39 8.04 28.49 13.13
CA GLU A 39 8.84 27.33 13.55
C GLU A 39 8.91 26.27 12.44
N ALA A 40 7.78 25.97 11.81
CA ALA A 40 7.72 25.02 10.71
C ALA A 40 8.54 25.49 9.49
N LEU A 41 8.49 26.78 9.16
CA LEU A 41 9.30 27.36 8.07
C LEU A 41 10.80 27.32 8.40
N GLU A 42 11.17 27.58 9.65
CA GLU A 42 12.55 27.48 10.12
C GLU A 42 13.09 26.06 10.00
N GLY A 43 12.27 25.05 10.33
CA GLY A 43 12.59 23.64 10.10
C GLY A 43 12.74 23.28 8.61
N LEU A 44 12.10 24.01 7.70
CA LEU A 44 12.19 23.81 6.26
C LEU A 44 13.36 24.54 5.59
N ARG A 45 13.91 25.60 6.21
CA ARG A 45 15.05 26.38 5.67
C ARG A 45 16.25 25.53 5.20
N PRO A 46 16.69 24.48 5.91
CA PRO A 46 17.81 23.63 5.47
C PRO A 46 17.57 22.90 4.13
N PHE A 47 16.31 22.85 3.68
CA PHE A 47 15.88 22.19 2.45
C PHE A 47 15.59 23.19 1.31
N ALA A 48 15.83 24.49 1.51
CA ALA A 48 15.78 25.48 0.43
C ALA A 48 16.74 25.08 -0.71
N GLY A 49 16.30 25.23 -1.96
CA GLY A 49 17.00 24.78 -3.16
C GLY A 49 17.01 23.26 -3.38
N LYS A 50 16.49 22.48 -2.43
CA LYS A 50 16.37 21.00 -2.52
C LYS A 50 14.92 20.55 -2.66
N GLY A 51 14.00 21.47 -2.96
CA GLY A 51 12.57 21.19 -3.09
C GLY A 51 12.27 20.02 -4.02
N GLU A 52 12.98 19.91 -5.15
CA GLU A 52 12.78 18.81 -6.09
C GLU A 52 13.21 17.44 -5.54
N ALA A 53 14.35 17.37 -4.84
CA ALA A 53 14.81 16.15 -4.17
C ALA A 53 13.87 15.74 -3.04
N LEU A 54 13.36 16.71 -2.27
CA LEU A 54 12.37 16.47 -1.23
C LEU A 54 11.05 15.94 -1.83
N ARG A 55 10.55 16.52 -2.92
CA ARG A 55 9.36 16.05 -3.66
C ARG A 55 9.52 14.64 -4.20
N LYS A 56 10.71 14.32 -4.74
CA LYS A 56 10.99 12.96 -5.22
C LYS A 56 10.95 11.97 -4.06
N THR A 57 11.58 12.32 -2.94
CA THR A 57 11.62 11.48 -1.73
C THR A 57 10.23 11.24 -1.16
N THR A 58 9.39 12.29 -1.05
CA THR A 58 8.01 12.14 -0.54
C THR A 58 7.15 11.32 -1.47
N ARG A 59 7.30 11.48 -2.80
CA ARG A 59 6.60 10.65 -3.79
C ARG A 59 6.98 9.18 -3.68
N GLU A 60 8.28 8.88 -3.58
CA GLU A 60 8.77 7.51 -3.40
C GLU A 60 8.28 6.91 -2.09
N LEU A 61 8.31 7.67 -0.99
CA LEU A 61 7.81 7.22 0.30
C LEU A 61 6.31 6.92 0.25
N ASN A 62 5.51 7.82 -0.33
CA ASN A 62 4.07 7.62 -0.48
C ASN A 62 3.79 6.38 -1.34
N GLN A 63 4.52 6.21 -2.43
CA GLN A 63 4.41 5.02 -3.28
C GLN A 63 4.74 3.74 -2.50
N ARG A 64 5.79 3.73 -1.67
CA ARG A 64 6.15 2.58 -0.82
C ARG A 64 5.11 2.30 0.25
N LEU A 65 4.54 3.33 0.88
CA LEU A 65 3.44 3.18 1.84
C LEU A 65 2.23 2.56 1.17
N HIS A 66 1.82 3.09 0.01
CA HIS A 66 0.74 2.50 -0.77
C HIS A 66 1.04 1.07 -1.20
N GLN A 67 2.29 0.72 -1.52
CA GLN A 67 2.67 -0.66 -1.84
C GLN A 67 2.63 -1.60 -0.63
N GLN A 68 2.99 -1.12 0.55
CA GLN A 68 2.97 -1.91 1.80
C GLN A 68 1.56 -2.06 2.36
N LEU A 69 0.72 -1.03 2.20
CA LEU A 69 -0.68 -1.02 2.64
C LEU A 69 -1.62 -1.60 1.59
N ALA A 70 -1.22 -1.63 0.32
CA ALA A 70 -1.94 -2.38 -0.69
C ALA A 70 -2.03 -3.81 -0.18
N PRO A 71 -3.25 -4.39 -0.12
CA PRO A 71 -3.40 -5.76 0.33
C PRO A 71 -2.47 -6.59 -0.54
N ALA A 72 -1.46 -7.20 0.10
CA ALA A 72 -0.50 -8.05 -0.57
C ALA A 72 -1.33 -8.92 -1.50
N LYS A 73 -1.14 -8.77 -2.82
CA LYS A 73 -1.86 -9.57 -3.81
C LYS A 73 -1.57 -10.99 -3.38
N ARG A 74 -2.51 -11.60 -2.63
CA ARG A 74 -2.34 -12.90 -2.00
C ARG A 74 -1.88 -13.74 -3.16
N ALA A 75 -0.60 -14.12 -3.17
CA ALA A 75 -0.13 -15.14 -4.07
C ALA A 75 -1.10 -16.27 -3.75
N ARG A 76 -2.04 -16.51 -4.67
CA ARG A 76 -3.10 -17.48 -4.46
C ARG A 76 -2.32 -18.74 -4.20
N ARG A 77 -2.23 -19.14 -2.93
CA ARG A 77 -1.76 -20.45 -2.55
C ARG A 77 -2.76 -21.33 -3.26
N THR A 78 -2.38 -21.83 -4.42
CA THR A 78 -3.12 -22.86 -5.12
C THR A 78 -3.31 -23.92 -4.05
N PRO A 79 -4.54 -24.20 -3.58
CA PRO A 79 -4.71 -25.38 -2.74
C PRO A 79 -4.11 -26.52 -3.55
N LEU A 80 -3.31 -27.39 -2.92
CA LEU A 80 -2.87 -28.61 -3.57
C LEU A 80 -4.13 -29.33 -4.04
N ALA A 81 -4.47 -29.13 -5.30
CA ALA A 81 -5.66 -29.64 -5.91
C ALA A 81 -5.35 -31.11 -6.14
N VAL A 82 -5.69 -31.96 -5.18
CA VAL A 82 -5.87 -33.37 -5.49
C VAL A 82 -6.99 -33.38 -6.54
N PRO A 83 -6.71 -33.74 -7.80
CA PRO A 83 -7.73 -33.69 -8.83
C PRO A 83 -8.86 -34.64 -8.42
N LEU A 84 -10.11 -34.20 -8.58
CA LEU A 84 -11.30 -35.01 -8.26
C LEU A 84 -11.22 -36.41 -8.87
N LEU A 85 -10.50 -36.56 -10.00
CA LEU A 85 -10.20 -37.84 -10.63
C LEU A 85 -9.58 -38.86 -9.66
N TRP A 86 -8.57 -38.48 -8.86
CA TRP A 86 -7.93 -39.41 -7.91
C TRP A 86 -8.89 -39.83 -6.78
N VAL A 87 -9.80 -38.94 -6.37
CA VAL A 87 -10.84 -39.25 -5.39
C VAL A 87 -11.84 -40.26 -5.95
N VAL A 88 -12.28 -40.06 -7.20
CA VAL A 88 -13.18 -40.98 -7.91
C VAL A 88 -12.52 -42.35 -8.11
N VAL A 89 -11.24 -42.38 -8.49
CA VAL A 89 -10.47 -43.63 -8.65
C VAL A 89 -10.37 -44.37 -7.31
N ALA A 90 -10.02 -43.69 -6.22
CA ALA A 90 -9.94 -44.31 -4.90
C ALA A 90 -11.29 -44.90 -4.46
N LEU A 91 -12.39 -44.19 -4.71
CA LEU A 91 -13.74 -44.66 -4.40
C LEU A 91 -14.11 -45.93 -5.19
N LEU A 92 -13.78 -45.97 -6.49
CA LEU A 92 -14.02 -47.15 -7.34
C LEU A 92 -13.22 -48.37 -6.87
N VAL A 93 -11.97 -48.17 -6.46
CA VAL A 93 -11.11 -49.24 -5.93
C VAL A 93 -11.71 -49.82 -4.65
N ILE A 94 -12.15 -48.97 -3.71
CA ILE A 94 -12.79 -49.42 -2.46
C ILE A 94 -14.05 -50.23 -2.78
N LEU A 95 -14.90 -49.75 -3.69
CA LEU A 95 -16.11 -50.45 -4.09
C LEU A 95 -15.80 -51.82 -4.73
N ALA A 96 -14.78 -51.90 -5.58
CA ALA A 96 -14.35 -53.14 -6.20
C ALA A 96 -13.87 -54.17 -5.15
N VAL A 97 -13.14 -53.74 -4.12
CA VAL A 97 -12.70 -54.61 -3.02
C VAL A 97 -13.88 -55.17 -2.24
N ILE A 98 -14.89 -54.35 -1.97
CA ILE A 98 -16.12 -54.80 -1.27
C ILE A 98 -16.86 -55.85 -2.10
N LEU A 99 -17.02 -55.61 -3.41
CA LEU A 99 -17.67 -56.55 -4.32
C LEU A 99 -16.91 -57.88 -4.42
N LEU A 100 -15.58 -57.82 -4.54
CA LEU A 100 -14.72 -59.00 -4.54
C LEU A 100 -14.85 -59.78 -3.22
N GLY A 101 -14.81 -59.09 -2.08
CA GLY A 101 -15.00 -59.71 -0.77
C GLY A 101 -16.35 -60.39 -0.64
N TYR A 102 -17.43 -59.73 -1.07
CA TYR A 102 -18.78 -60.29 -1.08
C TYR A 102 -18.90 -61.53 -1.98
N TYR A 103 -18.32 -61.47 -3.19
CA TYR A 103 -18.31 -62.60 -4.12
C TYR A 103 -17.54 -63.80 -3.54
N PHE A 104 -16.39 -63.57 -2.91
CA PHE A 104 -15.63 -64.63 -2.26
C PHE A 104 -16.35 -65.23 -1.06
N TYR A 105 -17.03 -64.41 -0.26
CA TYR A 105 -17.82 -64.87 0.87
C TYR A 105 -19.00 -65.75 0.42
N THR A 106 -19.75 -65.29 -0.57
CA THR A 106 -20.94 -66.00 -1.08
C THR A 106 -20.59 -67.27 -1.87
N ARG A 107 -19.41 -67.36 -2.49
CA ARG A 107 -18.96 -68.57 -3.21
C ARG A 107 -18.39 -69.66 -2.29
N LYS A 108 -17.93 -69.29 -1.08
CA LYS A 108 -17.37 -70.23 -0.10
C LYS A 108 -18.36 -70.66 0.99
N GLY A 109 -19.48 -69.95 1.14
CA GLY A 109 -20.58 -70.31 2.05
C GLY A 109 -21.60 -71.25 1.43
#